data_AF-A0A8W8J9A0-F1
#
_entry.id   AF-A0A8W8J9A0-F1
#
_cell.length_a   1.000
_cell.length_b   1.000
_cell.length_c   1.000
_cell.angle_alpha   90.00
_cell.angle_beta   90.00
_cell.angle_gamma   90.00
#
_symmetry.space_group_name_H-M   'P 1'
#
loop_
_entity.id
_entity.type
_entity.pdbx_description
1 polymer ?
#
loop_
_entity_poly.entity_id
_entity_poly.type
_entity_poly.pdbx_seq_one_letter_code
_entity_poly.pdbx_strand_id
1 'polypeptide(L)'
;MLMLIVSKSKCRRFCDHYTSIAPEDRLRFLTTLSKQYGVNQEAVVQVARSVVSAQEKGETLLLMTEERLRHTLIPQYQQLFSKIGRLEGGVKFLVDMRADILTHLPGVQSEEYKAHMRILQQTIRDLLALWFSVGFLHLQRITWQSPCDMVQKVKI
;
A
#
# COMPACT_ATOMS: atom_id res chain seq x y z
N MET A 1 10.75 15.49 12.47
CA MET A 1 9.74 15.08 13.47
C MET A 1 8.48 15.94 13.28
N LEU A 2 7.73 15.80 12.18
CA LEU A 2 6.51 16.62 11.92
C LEU A 2 5.50 15.98 10.93
N MET A 3 5.45 14.65 10.82
CA MET A 3 4.38 13.93 10.07
C MET A 3 3.65 12.89 10.94
N LEU A 4 3.63 13.11 12.25
CA LEU A 4 2.89 12.26 13.17
C LEU A 4 1.41 12.65 13.19
N ILE A 5 0.58 11.63 13.00
CA ILE A 5 -0.89 11.60 13.16
C ILE A 5 -1.70 11.96 11.89
N VAL A 6 -1.60 11.11 10.87
CA VAL A 6 -2.85 10.65 10.23
C VAL A 6 -3.70 10.01 11.35
N SER A 7 -4.73 10.71 11.80
CA SER A 7 -5.66 10.26 12.84
C SER A 7 -6.56 9.15 12.29
N LYS A 8 -7.13 8.34 13.18
CA LYS A 8 -8.13 7.32 12.81
C LYS A 8 -9.27 7.92 11.97
N SER A 9 -9.70 9.14 12.30
CA SER A 9 -10.72 9.89 11.55
C SER A 9 -10.30 10.25 10.12
N LYS A 10 -9.03 10.62 9.89
CA LYS A 10 -8.50 10.87 8.54
C LYS A 10 -8.45 9.60 7.70
N CYS A 11 -8.04 8.47 8.29
CA CYS A 11 -8.06 7.18 7.61
C CYS A 11 -9.48 6.77 7.22
N ARG A 12 -10.46 6.92 8.11
CA ARG A 12 -11.86 6.60 7.81
C ARG A 12 -12.41 7.48 6.69
N ARG A 13 -12.18 8.80 6.77
CA ARG A 13 -12.55 9.75 5.69
C ARG A 13 -11.93 9.39 4.35
N PHE A 14 -10.69 8.89 4.32
CA PHE A 14 -10.06 8.42 3.09
C PHE A 14 -10.81 7.21 2.53
N CYS A 15 -11.14 6.21 3.36
CA CYS A 15 -11.91 5.05 2.94
C CYS A 15 -13.30 5.44 2.43
N ASP A 16 -14.03 6.26 3.19
CA ASP A 16 -15.37 6.73 2.83
C ASP A 16 -15.33 7.50 1.50
N HIS A 17 -14.35 8.39 1.33
CA HIS A 17 -14.16 9.12 0.09
C HIS A 17 -13.88 8.19 -1.08
N TYR A 18 -12.91 7.27 -0.95
CA TYR A 18 -12.60 6.32 -2.03
C TYR A 18 -13.80 5.47 -2.44
N THR A 19 -14.57 4.96 -1.46
CA THR A 19 -15.77 4.17 -1.73
C THR A 19 -16.88 4.99 -2.41
N SER A 20 -16.97 6.29 -2.12
CA SER A 20 -17.93 7.20 -2.78
C SER A 20 -17.58 7.56 -4.23
N ILE A 21 -16.34 7.33 -4.67
CA ILE A 21 -15.90 7.62 -6.03
C ILE A 21 -16.51 6.59 -6.99
N ALA A 22 -17.12 7.07 -8.07
CA ALA A 22 -17.65 6.25 -9.15
C ALA A 22 -16.53 5.42 -9.81
N PRO A 23 -16.79 4.17 -10.24
CA PRO A 23 -15.76 3.27 -10.76
C PRO A 23 -14.87 3.89 -11.86
N GLU A 24 -15.47 4.66 -12.76
CA GLU A 24 -14.80 5.38 -13.85
C GLU A 24 -13.77 6.43 -13.36
N ASP A 25 -14.02 7.04 -12.21
CA ASP A 25 -13.16 8.08 -11.62
C ASP A 25 -12.08 7.52 -10.69
N ARG A 26 -12.22 6.26 -10.24
CA ARG A 26 -11.27 5.63 -9.31
C ARG A 26 -9.88 5.53 -9.91
N LEU A 27 -9.76 5.28 -11.21
CA LEU A 27 -8.47 5.24 -11.89
C LEU A 27 -7.72 6.56 -11.75
N ARG A 28 -8.39 7.68 -12.03
CA ARG A 28 -7.80 9.02 -11.89
C ARG A 28 -7.33 9.27 -10.47
N PHE A 29 -8.15 8.93 -9.48
CA PHE A 29 -7.78 9.05 -8.07
C PHE A 29 -6.53 8.23 -7.71
N LEU A 30 -6.47 6.96 -8.14
CA LEU A 30 -5.33 6.08 -7.89
C LEU A 30 -4.05 6.55 -8.58
N THR A 31 -4.15 7.10 -9.79
CA THR A 31 -3.01 7.73 -10.50
C THR A 31 -2.49 8.92 -9.72
N THR A 32 -3.37 9.82 -9.27
CA THR A 32 -2.98 10.97 -8.44
C THR A 32 -2.33 10.52 -7.13
N LEU A 33 -2.93 9.54 -6.45
CA LEU A 33 -2.41 8.99 -5.20
C LEU A 33 -1.00 8.41 -5.36
N SER A 34 -0.80 7.58 -6.38
CA SER A 34 0.47 6.90 -6.63
C SER A 34 1.61 7.86 -7.03
N LYS A 35 1.31 8.91 -7.81
CA LYS A 35 2.31 9.89 -8.26
C LYS A 35 2.63 10.94 -7.20
N GLN A 36 1.61 11.56 -6.59
CA GLN A 36 1.83 12.68 -5.66
C GLN A 36 2.29 12.22 -4.27
N TYR A 37 1.87 11.03 -3.83
CA TYR A 37 2.16 10.53 -2.48
C TYR A 37 3.11 9.31 -2.51
N GLY A 38 3.83 9.13 -3.61
CA GLY A 38 4.88 8.14 -3.76
C GLY A 38 6.18 8.55 -3.06
N VAL A 39 7.29 7.97 -3.51
CA VAL A 39 8.63 8.26 -3.01
C VAL A 39 9.12 9.60 -3.57
N ASN A 40 9.65 10.48 -2.71
CA ASN A 40 10.28 11.72 -3.14
C ASN A 40 11.67 11.42 -3.76
N GLN A 41 11.74 11.44 -5.09
CA GLN A 41 12.95 11.09 -5.83
C GLN A 41 14.11 12.07 -5.57
N GLU A 42 13.84 13.35 -5.40
CA GLU A 42 14.87 14.35 -5.10
C GLU A 42 15.53 14.06 -3.74
N ALA A 43 14.70 13.77 -2.73
CA ALA A 43 15.18 13.40 -1.41
C ALA A 43 16.00 12.09 -1.45
N VAL A 44 15.54 11.08 -2.22
CA VAL A 44 16.27 9.82 -2.40
C VAL A 44 17.66 10.08 -3.00
N VAL A 45 17.74 10.83 -4.10
CA VAL A 45 19.02 11.13 -4.76
C VAL A 45 19.97 11.87 -3.82
N GLN A 46 19.47 12.84 -3.05
CA GLN A 46 20.27 13.58 -2.08
C GLN A 46 20.83 12.66 -0.97
N VAL A 47 20.00 11.80 -0.41
CA VAL A 47 20.42 10.87 0.64
C VAL A 47 21.36 9.80 0.09
N ALA A 48 21.11 9.28 -1.11
CA ALA A 48 21.97 8.30 -1.77
C ALA A 48 23.39 8.84 -2.02
N ARG A 49 23.52 10.10 -2.46
CA ARG A 49 24.84 10.77 -2.57
C ARG A 49 25.55 10.85 -1.22
N SER A 50 24.79 11.06 -0.15
CA SER A 50 25.36 11.10 1.20
C SER A 50 25.92 9.74 1.63
N VAL A 51 25.29 8.62 1.22
CA VAL A 51 25.77 7.25 1.53
C VAL A 51 27.17 7.04 0.95
N VAL A 52 27.37 7.41 -0.32
CA VAL A 52 28.68 7.31 -0.98
C VAL A 52 29.74 8.10 -0.22
N SER A 53 29.41 9.33 0.20
CA SER A 53 30.34 10.16 0.98
C SER A 53 30.59 9.68 2.43
N ALA A 54 29.69 8.86 2.97
CA ALA A 54 29.79 8.34 4.34
C ALA A 54 30.71 7.12 4.42
N GLN A 55 30.86 6.38 3.31
CA GLN A 55 31.71 5.19 3.22
C GLN A 55 33.16 5.47 3.64
N GLU A 56 33.70 6.65 3.31
CA GLU A 56 35.07 7.06 3.64
C GLU A 56 35.22 7.63 5.06
N LYS A 57 34.11 7.96 5.73
CA LYS A 57 34.09 8.69 7.01
C LYS A 57 33.92 7.79 8.23
N GLY A 58 33.65 6.50 8.03
CA GLY A 58 33.53 5.49 9.07
C GLY A 58 32.18 4.80 9.13
N GLU A 59 32.18 3.60 9.71
CA GLU A 59 31.05 2.65 9.71
C GLU A 59 29.78 3.21 10.37
N THR A 60 29.91 3.93 11.49
CA THR A 60 28.75 4.50 12.19
C THR A 60 27.97 5.48 11.32
N LEU A 61 28.65 6.37 10.59
CA LEU A 61 28.00 7.33 9.71
C LEU A 61 27.35 6.64 8.51
N LEU A 62 28.00 5.60 7.98
CA LEU A 62 27.45 4.77 6.90
C LEU A 62 26.11 4.15 7.32
N LEU A 63 26.06 3.45 8.46
CA LEU A 63 24.84 2.82 8.99
C LEU A 63 23.70 3.82 9.22
N MET A 64 23.99 5.00 9.79
CA MET A 64 22.98 6.05 9.97
C MET A 64 22.43 6.58 8.65
N THR A 65 23.29 6.69 7.62
CA THR A 65 22.89 7.20 6.31
C THR A 65 22.10 6.16 5.52
N GLU A 66 22.44 4.87 5.65
CA GLU A 66 21.68 3.74 5.11
C GLU A 66 20.27 3.67 5.72
N GLU A 67 20.14 3.83 7.04
CA GLU A 67 18.84 3.90 7.72
C GLU A 67 17.99 5.04 7.15
N ARG A 68 18.60 6.22 7.00
CA ARG A 68 17.93 7.38 6.40
C ARG A 68 17.51 7.10 4.97
N LEU A 69 18.34 6.43 4.17
CA LEU A 69 18.00 6.05 2.80
C LEU A 69 16.81 5.08 2.79
N ARG A 70 16.82 4.06 3.65
CA ARG A 70 15.71 3.11 3.79
C ARG A 70 14.41 3.81 4.10
N HIS A 71 14.40 4.74 5.05
CA HIS A 71 13.21 5.53 5.37
C HIS A 71 12.76 6.45 4.23
N THR A 72 13.69 7.02 3.46
CA THR A 72 13.38 7.93 2.34
C THR A 72 12.74 7.19 1.17
N LEU A 73 13.08 5.90 0.99
CA LEU A 73 12.51 5.02 -0.04
C LEU A 73 11.09 4.52 0.29
N ILE A 74 10.58 4.76 1.49
CA ILE A 74 9.23 4.37 1.89
C ILE A 74 8.22 5.37 1.30
N PRO A 75 7.26 4.97 0.44
CA PRO A 75 6.24 5.88 -0.07
C PRO A 75 5.29 6.35 1.03
N GLN A 76 4.78 7.57 0.92
CA GLN A 76 3.96 8.19 1.98
C GLN A 76 2.65 7.43 2.23
N TYR A 77 2.04 6.89 1.16
CA TYR A 77 0.81 6.11 1.29
C TYR A 77 0.99 4.79 2.06
N GLN A 78 2.21 4.26 2.23
CA GLN A 78 2.43 3.02 3.00
C GLN A 78 2.01 3.19 4.45
N GLN A 79 2.29 4.36 5.04
CA GLN A 79 1.90 4.68 6.42
C GLN A 79 0.38 4.84 6.55
N LEU A 80 -0.27 5.41 5.53
CA LEU A 80 -1.72 5.50 5.45
C LEU A 80 -2.35 4.09 5.43
N PHE A 81 -1.88 3.21 4.55
CA PHE A 81 -2.39 1.85 4.42
C PHE A 81 -2.14 1.00 5.67
N SER A 82 -0.96 1.14 6.29
CA SER A 82 -0.66 0.46 7.56
C SER A 82 -1.63 0.85 8.68
N LYS A 83 -2.10 2.12 8.69
CA LYS A 83 -3.12 2.59 9.64
C LYS A 83 -4.53 2.17 9.26
N ILE A 84 -4.86 2.18 7.96
CA ILE A 84 -6.13 1.66 7.46
C ILE A 84 -6.29 0.19 7.84
N GLY A 85 -5.24 -0.63 7.73
CA GLY A 85 -5.27 -2.04 8.13
C GLY A 85 -5.63 -2.28 9.61
N ARG A 86 -5.53 -1.26 10.48
CA ARG A 86 -5.94 -1.32 11.90
C ARG A 86 -7.38 -0.87 12.13
N LEU A 87 -8.07 -0.39 11.10
CA LEU A 87 -9.50 -0.06 11.17
C LEU A 87 -10.32 -1.34 11.05
N GLU A 88 -11.51 -1.31 11.65
CA GLU A 88 -12.54 -2.31 11.39
C GLU A 88 -12.89 -2.31 9.88
N GLY A 89 -12.86 -3.47 9.23
CA GLY A 89 -13.03 -3.61 7.78
C GLY A 89 -11.86 -3.08 6.92
N GLY A 90 -10.80 -2.56 7.53
CA GLY A 90 -9.70 -1.91 6.81
C GLY A 90 -8.87 -2.84 5.93
N VAL A 91 -8.63 -4.09 6.37
CA VAL A 91 -7.94 -5.09 5.55
C VAL A 91 -8.78 -5.44 4.31
N LYS A 92 -10.10 -5.63 4.45
CA LYS A 92 -11.00 -5.85 3.32
C LYS A 92 -10.96 -4.67 2.34
N PHE A 93 -11.01 -3.43 2.85
CA PHE A 93 -10.88 -2.24 2.01
C PHE A 93 -9.59 -2.25 1.17
N LEU A 94 -8.45 -2.63 1.77
CA LEU A 94 -7.18 -2.71 1.04
C LEU A 94 -7.15 -3.84 0.00
N VAL A 95 -7.82 -4.97 0.27
CA VAL A 95 -8.01 -6.04 -0.71
C VAL A 95 -8.82 -5.54 -1.90
N ASP A 96 -9.96 -4.88 -1.65
CA ASP A 96 -10.84 -4.35 -2.69
C ASP A 96 -10.13 -3.26 -3.52
N MET A 97 -9.44 -2.32 -2.86
CA MET A 97 -8.65 -1.29 -3.52
C MET A 97 -7.53 -1.87 -4.40
N ARG A 98 -6.88 -2.95 -3.97
CA ARG A 98 -5.89 -3.66 -4.79
C ARG A 98 -6.53 -4.33 -6.00
N ALA A 99 -7.71 -4.92 -5.84
CA ALA A 99 -8.45 -5.51 -6.97
C ALA A 99 -8.82 -4.45 -8.01
N ASP A 100 -9.26 -3.26 -7.57
CA ASP A 100 -9.53 -2.12 -8.46
C ASP A 100 -8.26 -1.73 -9.24
N ILE A 101 -7.10 -1.60 -8.57
CA ILE A 101 -5.83 -1.26 -9.24
C ILE A 101 -5.47 -2.31 -10.31
N LEU A 102 -5.60 -3.60 -10.00
CA LEU A 102 -5.27 -4.68 -10.94
C LEU A 102 -6.21 -4.73 -12.14
N THR A 103 -7.50 -4.44 -11.94
CA THR A 103 -8.50 -4.37 -13.01
C THR A 103 -8.19 -3.24 -14.00
N HIS A 104 -7.75 -2.08 -13.50
CA HIS A 104 -7.46 -0.93 -14.37
C HIS A 104 -6.05 -0.92 -14.97
N LEU A 105 -5.09 -1.62 -14.37
CA LEU A 105 -3.69 -1.62 -14.80
C LEU A 105 -3.48 -1.90 -16.31
N PRO A 106 -4.21 -2.83 -16.96
CA PRO A 106 -4.06 -3.10 -18.39
C PRO A 106 -4.51 -1.95 -19.29
N GLY A 107 -5.44 -1.10 -18.83
CA GLY A 107 -5.99 0.02 -19.60
C GLY A 107 -5.13 1.29 -19.56
N VAL A 108 -4.11 1.35 -18.70
CA VAL A 108 -3.24 2.52 -18.54
C VAL A 108 -2.23 2.60 -19.69
N GLN A 109 -2.39 3.62 -20.55
CA GLN A 109 -1.55 3.82 -21.74
C GLN A 109 -0.15 4.40 -21.42
N SER A 110 -0.04 5.25 -20.40
CA SER A 110 1.24 5.84 -20.00
C SER A 110 2.05 4.84 -19.17
N GLU A 111 3.23 4.45 -19.66
CA GLU A 111 4.14 3.55 -18.93
C GLU A 111 4.64 4.16 -17.61
N GLU A 112 4.77 5.50 -17.53
CA GLU A 112 5.10 6.19 -16.28
C GLU A 112 4.00 5.98 -15.22
N TYR A 113 2.74 6.22 -15.58
CA TYR A 113 1.62 6.01 -14.65
C TYR A 113 1.46 4.54 -14.28
N LYS A 114 1.67 3.64 -15.24
CA LYS A 114 1.66 2.20 -15.02
C LYS A 114 2.75 1.78 -14.03
N ALA A 115 3.95 2.35 -14.11
CA ALA A 115 5.02 2.11 -13.14
C ALA A 115 4.61 2.58 -11.72
N HIS A 116 4.09 3.80 -11.57
CA HIS A 116 3.60 4.29 -10.28
C HIS A 116 2.47 3.42 -9.70
N MET A 117 1.50 3.00 -10.51
CA MET A 117 0.43 2.09 -10.09
C MET A 117 0.94 0.70 -9.71
N ARG A 118 1.96 0.18 -10.41
CA ARG A 118 2.63 -1.08 -10.04
C ARG A 118 3.28 -0.98 -8.66
N ILE A 119 3.94 0.13 -8.34
CA ILE A 119 4.53 0.33 -7.00
C ILE A 119 3.44 0.48 -5.92
N LEU A 120 2.34 1.17 -6.24
CA LEU A 120 1.19 1.30 -5.33
C LEU A 120 0.58 -0.07 -4.98
N GLN A 121 0.23 -0.88 -5.97
CA GLN A 121 -0.32 -2.22 -5.72
C GLN A 121 0.68 -3.13 -4.99
N GLN A 122 1.97 -2.96 -5.28
CA GLN A 122 3.04 -3.76 -4.69
C GLN A 122 3.13 -3.48 -3.19
N THR A 123 3.06 -2.21 -2.81
CA THR A 123 3.04 -1.79 -1.41
C THR A 123 1.82 -2.35 -0.66
N ILE A 124 0.65 -2.36 -1.30
CA ILE A 124 -0.54 -2.99 -0.69
C ILE A 124 -0.35 -4.50 -0.57
N ARG A 125 0.17 -5.17 -1.61
CA ARG A 125 0.45 -6.61 -1.62
C ARG A 125 1.37 -7.00 -0.45
N ASP A 126 2.43 -6.25 -0.22
CA ASP A 126 3.42 -6.57 0.81
C ASP A 126 2.83 -6.37 2.22
N LEU A 127 1.97 -5.37 2.42
CA LEU A 127 1.20 -5.23 3.67
C LEU A 127 0.21 -6.39 3.85
N LEU A 128 -0.53 -6.76 2.80
CA LEU A 128 -1.47 -7.89 2.84
C LEU A 128 -0.76 -9.22 3.13
N ALA A 129 0.46 -9.44 2.63
CA ALA A 129 1.22 -10.65 2.88
C ALA A 129 1.52 -10.87 4.38
N LEU A 130 1.65 -9.79 5.16
CA LEU A 130 1.82 -9.88 6.60
C LEU A 130 0.52 -10.33 7.31
N TRP A 131 -0.64 -9.87 6.83
CA TRP A 131 -1.95 -10.18 7.42
C TRP A 131 -2.52 -11.53 6.95
N PHE A 132 -2.23 -11.95 5.72
CA PHE A 132 -2.61 -13.26 5.17
C PHE A 132 -1.49 -14.29 5.36
N SER A 133 -0.82 -14.26 6.52
CA SER A 133 0.15 -15.30 6.88
C SER A 133 -0.55 -16.53 7.45
N VAL A 134 0.09 -17.69 7.35
CA VAL A 134 -0.48 -19.00 7.72
C VAL A 134 -1.09 -19.02 9.13
N GLY A 135 -0.52 -18.27 10.08
CA GLY A 135 -1.03 -18.18 11.45
C GLY A 135 -2.40 -17.51 11.60
N PHE A 136 -2.89 -16.79 10.58
CA PHE A 136 -4.23 -16.17 10.58
C PHE A 136 -5.25 -16.95 9.74
N LEU A 137 -4.81 -18.00 9.03
CA LEU A 137 -5.67 -18.77 8.15
C LEU A 137 -6.27 -19.96 8.90
N HIS A 138 -7.59 -20.12 8.78
CA HIS A 138 -8.31 -21.23 9.39
C HIS A 138 -8.75 -22.18 8.28
N LEU A 139 -8.29 -23.43 8.36
CA LEU A 139 -8.77 -24.48 7.48
C LEU A 139 -10.16 -24.94 7.93
N GLN A 140 -11.16 -24.73 7.09
CA GLN A 140 -12.52 -25.18 7.33
C GLN A 140 -12.96 -26.14 6.24
N ARG A 141 -13.49 -27.30 6.65
CA ARG A 141 -14.11 -28.26 5.72
C ARG A 141 -15.52 -27.79 5.37
N ILE A 142 -15.78 -27.61 4.09
CA ILE A 142 -17.13 -27.31 3.58
C ILE A 142 -17.85 -28.64 3.34
N THR A 143 -19.06 -28.76 3.89
CA THR A 143 -19.94 -29.93 3.74
C THR A 143 -21.36 -29.46 3.44
N TRP A 144 -22.28 -30.39 3.18
CA TRP A 144 -23.70 -30.06 2.95
C TRP A 144 -24.39 -29.43 4.18
N GLN A 145 -23.80 -29.58 5.37
CA GLN A 145 -24.29 -28.99 6.62
C GLN A 145 -23.73 -27.58 6.86
N SER A 146 -22.79 -27.10 6.03
CA SER A 146 -22.25 -25.75 6.14
C SER A 146 -23.33 -24.69 5.84
N PRO A 147 -23.26 -23.49 6.45
CA PRO A 147 -24.23 -22.42 6.19
C PRO A 147 -24.37 -22.11 4.69
N CYS A 148 -25.59 -21.81 4.25
CA CYS A 148 -25.89 -21.56 2.83
C CYS A 148 -24.98 -20.47 2.23
N ASP A 149 -24.74 -19.38 2.96
CA ASP A 149 -23.88 -18.28 2.55
C ASP A 149 -22.44 -18.71 2.23
N MET A 150 -21.93 -19.72 2.94
CA MET A 150 -20.60 -20.28 2.69
C MET A 150 -20.59 -21.13 1.43
N VAL A 151 -21.62 -21.96 1.24
CA VAL A 151 -21.76 -22.79 0.03
C VAL A 151 -21.96 -21.90 -1.19
N GLN A 152 -22.74 -20.83 -1.12
CA GLN A 152 -22.95 -19.87 -2.22
C GLN A 152 -21.65 -19.23 -2.69
N LYS A 153 -20.72 -18.91 -1.78
CA LYS A 153 -19.43 -18.29 -2.14
C LYS A 153 -18.46 -19.24 -2.84
N VAL A 154 -18.62 -20.56 -2.68
CA VAL A 154 -17.71 -21.59 -3.21
C VAL A 154 -18.33 -22.34 -4.40
N LYS A 155 -19.62 -22.13 -4.68
CA LYS A 155 -20.23 -22.58 -5.93
C LYS A 155 -19.47 -21.94 -7.10
N ILE A 156 -18.80 -22.80 -7.88
CA ILE A 156 -18.17 -22.48 -9.16
C ILE A 156 -19.26 -22.41 -10.22
#